data_AF-A0A4J1T935-F1
#
_entry.id   AF-A0A4J1T935-F1
#
_cell.length_a   1.000
_cell.length_b   1.000
_cell.length_c   1.000
_cell.angle_alpha   90.00
_cell.angle_beta   90.00
_cell.angle_gamma   90.00
#
_symmetry.space_group_name_H-M   'P 1'
#
loop_
_entity.id
_entity.type
_entity.pdbx_description
1 polymer ?
#
loop_
_entity_poly.entity_id
_entity_poly.type
_entity_poly.pdbx_seq_one_letter_code
_entity_poly.pdbx_strand_id
1 'polypeptide(L)' 'MNYEASKQLTDARFKRLVGVQRTTFEEILAVLKTAYQLKHAKGGRKPKLSLEDLLMATLQYVREYRTYE' A
#
# COMPACT_ATOMS: atom_id res chain seq x y z
N MET A 1 -6.85 8.31 -0.54
CA MET A 1 -5.72 8.84 -1.33
C MET A 1 -5.45 7.84 -2.46
N ASN A 2 -5.20 8.28 -3.69
CA ASN A 2 -5.18 7.39 -4.87
C ASN A 2 -3.73 7.06 -5.29
N TYR A 3 -3.37 5.79 -5.32
CA TYR A 3 -2.07 5.29 -5.76
C TYR A 3 -1.76 5.70 -7.20
N GLU A 4 -2.75 5.75 -8.09
CA GLU A 4 -2.56 6.19 -9.48
C GLU A 4 -1.99 7.61 -9.57
N ALA A 5 -2.49 8.53 -8.73
CA ALA A 5 -1.96 9.89 -8.66
C ALA A 5 -0.51 9.92 -8.14
N SER A 6 -0.12 8.94 -7.31
CA SER A 6 1.23 8.85 -6.75
C SER A 6 2.28 8.37 -7.77
N LYS A 7 1.87 7.69 -8.85
CA LYS A 7 2.79 7.19 -9.89
C LYS A 7 3.54 8.31 -10.61
N GLN A 8 2.90 9.47 -10.75
CA GLN A 8 3.47 10.67 -11.39
C GLN A 8 4.53 11.38 -10.52
N LEU A 9 4.68 10.98 -9.25
CA LEU A 9 5.67 11.56 -8.36
C LEU A 9 7.06 11.00 -8.67
N THR A 10 8.08 11.84 -8.46
CA THR A 10 9.47 11.36 -8.40
C THR A 10 9.66 10.47 -7.17
N ASP A 11 10.66 9.58 -7.20
CA ASP A 11 10.90 8.64 -6.10
C ASP A 11 11.14 9.33 -4.75
N ALA A 12 11.82 10.49 -4.76
CA ALA A 12 12.02 11.30 -3.57
C ALA A 12 10.69 11.83 -2.99
N ARG A 13 9.79 12.31 -3.86
CA ARG A 13 8.46 12.78 -3.45
C ARG A 13 7.58 11.62 -2.99
N PHE A 14 7.64 10.49 -3.68
CA PHE A 14 6.94 9.27 -3.31
C PHE A 14 7.37 8.80 -1.92
N LYS A 15 8.69 8.68 -1.67
CA LYS A 15 9.24 8.29 -0.37
C LYS A 15 8.83 9.25 0.74
N ARG A 16 8.84 10.56 0.47
CA ARG A 16 8.39 11.57 1.44
C ARG A 16 6.90 11.42 1.78
N LEU A 17 6.08 11.06 0.80
CA LEU A 17 4.64 10.96 0.93
C LEU A 17 4.19 9.66 1.61
N VAL A 18 4.75 8.53 1.20
CA VAL A 18 4.34 7.19 1.66
C VAL A 18 5.17 6.73 2.85
N GLY A 19 6.42 7.21 2.98
CA GLY A 19 7.35 6.84 4.04
C GLY A 19 8.32 5.71 3.68
N VAL A 20 8.13 5.05 2.54
CA VAL A 20 8.97 3.94 2.05
C VAL A 20 9.44 4.19 0.62
N GLN A 21 10.52 3.52 0.20
CA GLN A 21 10.97 3.56 -1.20
C GLN A 21 9.93 2.87 -2.11
N ARG A 22 9.87 3.31 -3.38
CA ARG A 22 8.94 2.73 -4.37
C ARG A 22 9.19 1.25 -4.59
N THR A 23 10.45 0.84 -4.66
CA THR A 23 10.86 -0.57 -4.77
C THR A 23 10.31 -1.42 -3.62
N THR A 24 10.50 -0.96 -2.37
CA THR A 24 9.95 -1.64 -1.18
C THR A 24 8.43 -1.68 -1.20
N PHE A 25 7.77 -0.62 -1.66
CA PHE A 25 6.31 -0.60 -1.80
C PHE A 25 5.83 -1.67 -2.79
N GLU A 26 6.50 -1.80 -3.94
CA GLU A 26 6.18 -2.80 -4.96
C GLU A 26 6.42 -4.24 -4.46
N GLU A 27 7.49 -4.49 -3.71
CA GLU A 27 7.75 -5.78 -3.07
C GLU A 27 6.65 -6.16 -2.08
N ILE A 28 6.26 -5.24 -1.19
CA ILE A 28 5.17 -5.48 -0.22
C ILE A 28 3.86 -5.75 -0.97
N LEU A 29 3.58 -4.97 -2.01
CA LEU A 29 2.37 -5.14 -2.82
C LEU A 29 2.34 -6.50 -3.53
N ALA A 30 3.47 -6.99 -4.03
CA ALA A 30 3.57 -8.29 -4.67
C ALA A 30 3.21 -9.42 -3.67
N VAL A 31 3.82 -9.39 -2.48
CA VAL A 31 3.51 -10.34 -1.40
C VAL A 31 2.03 -10.26 -1.01
N LEU A 32 1.50 -9.04 -0.87
CA LEU A 32 0.10 -8.82 -0.52
C LEU A 32 -0.85 -9.36 -1.58
N LYS A 33 -0.57 -9.16 -2.87
CA LYS A 33 -1.36 -9.68 -3.98
C LYS A 33 -1.40 -11.21 -3.97
N THR A 34 -0.26 -11.86 -3.79
CA THR A 34 -0.19 -13.33 -3.72
C THR A 34 -0.98 -13.86 -2.52
N ALA A 35 -0.78 -13.28 -1.33
CA ALA A 35 -1.51 -13.69 -0.13
C ALA A 35 -3.03 -13.44 -0.27
N TYR A 36 -3.42 -12.31 -0.88
CA TYR A 36 -4.80 -11.98 -1.14
C TYR A 36 -5.48 -12.97 -2.08
N GLN A 37 -4.81 -13.31 -3.19
CA GLN A 37 -5.29 -14.31 -4.15
C GLN A 37 -5.48 -15.68 -3.49
N LEU A 38 -4.50 -16.13 -2.70
CA LEU A 38 -4.59 -17.39 -1.97
C LEU A 38 -5.79 -17.41 -1.01
N LYS A 39 -5.98 -16.31 -0.25
CA LYS A 39 -7.10 -16.18 0.70
C LYS A 39 -8.47 -16.15 0.01
N HIS A 40 -8.55 -15.57 -1.18
CA HIS A 40 -9.80 -15.44 -1.94
C HIS A 40 -9.97 -16.50 -3.03
N ALA A 41 -9.12 -17.53 -3.07
CA ALA A 41 -9.19 -18.61 -4.05
C ALA A 41 -10.52 -19.38 -3.98
N LYS A 42 -11.13 -19.45 -2.79
CA LYS A 42 -12.44 -20.10 -2.55
C LYS A 42 -13.63 -19.15 -2.73
N GLY A 43 -13.41 -17.97 -3.31
CA GLY A 43 -14.39 -16.91 -3.42
C GLY A 43 -14.42 -16.00 -2.18
N GLY A 44 -15.31 -15.01 -2.21
CA GLY A 44 -15.43 -14.01 -1.16
C GLY A 44 -15.85 -12.65 -1.71
N ARG A 45 -16.08 -11.71 -0.80
CA ARG A 45 -16.45 -10.35 -1.17
C ARG A 45 -15.26 -9.64 -1.82
N LYS A 46 -15.47 -9.06 -3.00
CA LYS A 46 -14.46 -8.20 -3.65
C LYS A 46 -14.21 -6.96 -2.79
N PRO A 47 -12.95 -6.52 -2.66
CA PRO A 47 -12.63 -5.37 -1.84
C PRO A 47 -13.13 -4.11 -2.54
N LYS A 48 -13.67 -3.16 -1.77
CA LYS A 48 -14.16 -1.88 -2.31
C LYS A 48 -13.01 -0.97 -2.74
N LEU A 49 -11.83 -1.19 -2.17
CA LEU A 49 -10.61 -0.43 -2.40
C LEU A 49 -9.57 -1.33 -3.07
N SER A 50 -8.73 -0.76 -3.92
CA SER A 50 -7.59 -1.48 -4.49
C SER A 50 -6.59 -1.88 -3.38
N LEU A 51 -5.80 -2.93 -3.63
CA LEU A 51 -4.78 -3.35 -2.66
C LEU A 51 -3.68 -2.30 -2.53
N GLU A 52 -3.40 -1.60 -3.62
CA GLU A 52 -2.48 -0.48 -3.71
C GLU A 52 -2.88 0.67 -2.78
N ASP A 53 -4.13 1.13 -2.89
CA ASP A 53 -4.65 2.23 -2.07
C ASP A 53 -4.74 1.82 -0.60
N LEU A 54 -5.09 0.55 -0.34
CA LEU A 54 -5.14 0.01 1.02
C LEU A 54 -3.75 0.02 1.66
N LEU A 55 -2.73 -0.49 0.96
CA LEU A 55 -1.35 -0.47 1.44
C LEU A 55 -0.86 0.96 1.70
N MET A 56 -1.15 1.90 0.80
CA MET A 56 -0.76 3.30 0.96
C MET A 56 -1.40 3.92 2.21
N ALA A 57 -2.69 3.69 2.45
CA ALA A 57 -3.38 4.16 3.65
C ALA A 57 -2.82 3.54 4.93
N THR A 58 -2.50 2.24 4.91
CA THR A 58 -1.90 1.55 6.07
C THR A 58 -0.53 2.13 6.43
N LEU A 59 0.35 2.35 5.45
CA LEU A 59 1.68 2.91 5.69
C LEU A 59 1.62 4.34 6.23
N GLN A 60 0.69 5.15 5.74
CA GLN A 60 0.44 6.50 6.25
C GLN A 60 -0.08 6.47 7.69
N TYR A 61 -1.04 5.58 7.98
CA TYR A 61 -1.56 5.40 9.33
C TYR A 61 -0.45 5.05 10.32
N VAL A 62 0.41 4.09 9.99
CA VAL A 62 1.55 3.69 10.83
C VAL A 62 2.54 4.85 11.04
N ARG A 63 2.73 5.70 10.04
CA ARG A 63 3.60 6.87 10.13
C ARG A 63 3.05 7.97 11.01
N GLU A 64 1.74 8.22 10.95
CA GLU A 64 1.07 9.28 11.71
C GLU A 64 0.81 8.86 13.16
N TYR A 65 0.39 7.61 13.37
CA TYR A 65 0.21 7.02 14.70
C TYR A 65 1.51 6.38 15.20
N ARG A 66 2.51 7.22 15.48
CA ARG A 66 3.66 6.78 16.27
C ARG A 66 3.16 6.49 17.68
N THR A 67 3.47 5.30 18.19
CA THR A 67 3.22 4.99 19.61
C THR A 67 3.91 6.05 20.46
N TYR A 68 3.14 6.70 21.32
CA TYR A 68 3.69 7.58 22.36
C TYR A 68 4.61 6.71 23.23
N GLU A 69 5.88 7.08 23.32
CA GLU A 69 6.80 6.53 24.33
C GLU A 69 6.36 6.95 25.74
#